data_AF-A0A814P992-F1
#
_entry.id   AF-A0A814P992-F1
#
_cell.length_a   1.000
_cell.length_b   1.000
_cell.length_c   1.000
_cell.angle_alpha   90.00
_cell.angle_beta   90.00
_cell.angle_gamma   90.00
#
_symmetry.space_group_name_H-M   'P 1'
#
loop_
_entity.id
_entity.type
_entity.pdbx_description
1 polymer ?
#
loop_
_entity_poly.entity_id
_entity_poly.type
_entity_poly.pdbx_seq_one_letter_code
_entity_poly.pdbx_strand_id
1 'polypeptide(L)'
;MDILGLLKAVFNTILLYTVTALAPMTPGTVIWKLFKTRKGKVRLINRDLICDTETLLKLPSTGRSLDQSTNSLVPFVPLFTLDYNTQWKRRHNAFVHANNKILARITEKNMNVTLPGKQGNIFWDLCEIMFKIAFELVFDRPPTVDEFNDIYPGVVDVNKVIKRFSWTANLPIRQKLYDRIITLMKESDTNFVLHDHKGFPELSDLDKVSLVGEDLITTISIQCSDLLCHLLLLYPKYHDAFKANLDNCINETLRLYPLSDLWIMQPFKQERGWITSLVQLNRNGWSDPDTFLPERWDSKEHPPLMSWGFDVRRCPAQKMATNIVKLVFENIINTEGFWIQPALNFDHGRSFPFGCQAWVGYGQQPDNAATWKFNHKFKMQFNRWVFDRLRMFDQNELV
;
A
#
# COMPACT_ATOMS: atom_id res chain seq x y z
N MET A 1 14.34 13.53 32.37
CA MET A 1 12.92 13.90 32.14
C MET A 1 12.34 14.21 33.50
N ASP A 2 11.64 15.33 33.65
CA ASP A 2 10.97 15.67 34.91
C ASP A 2 9.74 14.77 35.14
N ILE A 3 9.22 14.77 36.37
CA ILE A 3 8.07 13.94 36.76
C ILE A 3 6.86 14.26 35.89
N LEU A 4 6.64 15.54 35.57
CA LEU A 4 5.52 15.98 34.73
C LEU A 4 5.64 15.45 33.30
N GLY A 5 6.84 15.48 32.72
CA GLY A 5 7.12 14.90 31.40
C GLY A 5 6.90 13.39 31.36
N LEU A 6 7.27 12.68 32.43
CA LEU A 6 7.02 11.24 32.57
C LEU A 6 5.51 10.94 32.63
N LEU A 7 4.76 11.65 33.47
CA LEU A 7 3.32 11.46 33.61
C LEU A 7 2.58 11.72 32.28
N LYS A 8 2.97 12.76 31.54
CA LYS A 8 2.43 13.04 30.19
C LYS A 8 2.74 11.91 29.22
N ALA A 9 3.96 11.38 29.25
CA ALA A 9 4.36 10.27 28.37
C ALA A 9 3.58 8.99 28.67
N VAL A 10 3.38 8.66 29.94
CA VAL A 10 2.55 7.53 30.38
C VAL A 10 1.10 7.70 29.94
N PHE A 11 0.51 8.88 30.19
CA PHE A 11 -0.87 9.16 29.78
C PHE A 11 -1.07 9.03 28.26
N ASN A 12 -0.21 9.65 27.45
CA ASN A 12 -0.33 9.57 25.99
C ASN A 12 -0.17 8.13 25.48
N THR A 13 0.71 7.36 26.11
CA THR A 13 0.93 5.94 25.77
C THR A 13 -0.32 5.13 26.07
N ILE A 14 -0.84 5.21 27.29
CA ILE A 14 -2.07 4.50 27.68
C ILE A 14 -3.24 4.90 26.78
N LEU A 15 -3.43 6.21 26.53
CA LEU A 15 -4.51 6.71 25.68
C LEU A 15 -4.41 6.15 24.26
N LEU A 16 -3.24 6.27 23.61
CA LEU A 16 -3.04 5.80 22.24
C LEU A 16 -3.30 4.30 22.13
N TYR A 17 -2.65 3.49 22.97
CA TYR A 17 -2.74 2.04 22.85
C TYR A 17 -4.10 1.50 23.30
N THR A 18 -4.73 2.08 24.31
CA THR A 18 -6.10 1.69 24.74
C THR A 18 -7.12 2.00 23.66
N VAL A 19 -7.11 3.20 23.09
CA VAL A 19 -8.05 3.54 22.00
C VAL A 19 -7.74 2.71 20.76
N THR A 20 -6.47 2.49 20.46
CA THR A 20 -6.07 1.60 19.36
C THR A 20 -6.58 0.18 19.59
N ALA A 21 -6.60 -0.32 20.83
CA ALA A 21 -7.11 -1.65 21.21
C ALA A 21 -8.65 -1.75 21.25
N LEU A 22 -9.37 -0.67 21.50
CA LEU A 22 -10.83 -0.72 21.64
C LEU A 22 -11.56 -0.29 20.36
N ALA A 23 -11.02 0.66 19.60
CA ALA A 23 -11.71 1.22 18.44
C ALA A 23 -11.65 0.31 17.20
N PRO A 24 -12.73 0.19 16.41
CA PRO A 24 -12.75 -0.52 15.14
C PRO A 24 -12.11 0.30 14.00
N MET A 25 -10.95 0.90 14.26
CA MET A 25 -10.21 1.80 13.36
C MET A 25 -8.75 1.34 13.23
N THR A 26 -8.06 1.72 12.13
CA THR A 26 -6.62 1.48 12.05
C THR A 26 -5.87 2.31 13.10
N PRO A 27 -4.70 1.85 13.58
CA PRO A 27 -3.81 2.66 14.41
C PRO A 27 -3.55 4.05 13.83
N GLY A 28 -3.30 4.17 12.52
CA GLY A 28 -3.11 5.47 11.88
C GLY A 28 -4.32 6.40 11.97
N THR A 29 -5.53 5.85 11.82
CA THR A 29 -6.78 6.62 11.97
C THR A 29 -7.01 7.05 13.42
N VAL A 30 -6.69 6.20 14.39
CA VAL A 30 -6.75 6.53 15.82
C VAL A 30 -5.79 7.68 16.14
N ILE A 31 -4.55 7.59 15.66
CA ILE A 31 -3.55 8.65 15.81
C ILE A 31 -4.07 9.97 15.23
N TRP A 32 -4.62 9.96 14.01
CA TRP A 32 -5.24 11.15 13.43
C TRP A 32 -6.36 11.71 14.32
N LYS A 33 -7.32 10.87 14.75
CA LYS A 33 -8.45 11.34 15.56
C LYS A 33 -8.02 11.92 16.92
N LEU A 34 -7.03 11.33 17.57
CA LEU A 34 -6.54 11.78 18.88
C LEU A 34 -5.60 13.00 18.80
N PHE A 35 -4.80 13.09 17.74
CA PHE A 35 -3.68 14.05 17.66
C PHE A 35 -3.73 14.98 16.44
N LYS A 36 -4.85 15.08 15.70
CA LYS A 36 -4.99 15.89 14.47
C LYS A 36 -4.53 17.35 14.58
N THR A 37 -4.65 17.98 15.75
CA THR A 37 -4.24 19.37 15.97
C THR A 37 -2.83 19.52 16.52
N ARG A 38 -2.16 18.41 16.86
CA ARG A 38 -0.81 18.44 17.40
C ARG A 38 0.21 18.64 16.29
N LYS A 39 1.23 19.43 16.61
CA LYS A 39 2.48 19.57 15.86
C LYS A 39 3.65 19.17 16.76
N GLY A 40 4.79 18.85 16.17
CA GLY A 40 5.99 18.39 16.84
C GLY A 40 5.97 16.91 17.19
N LYS A 41 6.67 16.61 18.29
CA LYS A 41 6.80 15.29 18.88
C LYS A 41 5.89 15.18 20.09
N VAL A 42 5.12 14.10 20.16
CA VAL A 42 4.40 13.68 21.36
C VAL A 42 5.17 12.54 22.00
N ARG A 43 5.69 12.75 23.21
CA ARG A 43 6.48 11.72 23.90
C ARG A 43 5.58 10.59 24.38
N LEU A 44 5.94 9.35 24.03
CA LEU A 44 5.39 8.11 24.60
C LEU A 44 6.43 7.52 25.57
N ILE A 45 6.15 6.38 26.22
CA ILE A 45 7.10 5.77 27.18
C ILE A 45 8.42 5.42 26.47
N ASN A 46 8.36 4.59 25.43
CA ASN A 46 9.57 4.03 24.77
C ASN A 46 9.98 4.71 23.45
N ARG A 47 9.12 5.57 22.90
CA ARG A 47 9.34 6.21 21.59
C ARG A 47 8.65 7.57 21.49
N ASP A 48 8.89 8.29 20.41
CA ASP A 48 8.20 9.54 20.12
C ASP A 48 7.15 9.35 19.01
N LEU A 49 5.96 9.91 19.17
CA LEU A 49 4.97 10.03 18.10
C LEU A 49 5.23 11.32 17.31
N ILE A 50 5.54 11.21 16.02
CA ILE A 50 5.75 12.36 15.13
C ILE A 50 4.41 12.73 14.50
N CYS A 51 3.97 13.98 14.72
CA CYS A 51 2.62 14.43 14.39
C CYS A 51 2.50 15.22 13.09
N ASP A 52 3.61 15.68 12.51
CA ASP A 52 3.62 16.45 11.27
C ASP A 52 4.90 16.20 10.45
N THR A 53 4.79 16.55 9.17
CA THR A 53 5.84 16.30 8.20
C THR A 53 7.07 17.17 8.40
N GLU A 54 6.92 18.41 8.86
CA GLU A 54 8.06 19.30 9.12
C GLU A 54 8.97 18.72 10.21
N THR A 55 8.38 18.19 11.27
CA THR A 55 9.09 17.52 12.37
C THR A 55 9.76 16.25 11.88
N LEU A 56 9.08 15.45 11.04
CA LEU A 56 9.64 14.23 10.46
C LEU A 56 10.89 14.54 9.61
N LEU A 57 10.81 15.55 8.74
CA LEU A 57 11.92 15.92 7.85
C LEU A 57 13.12 16.54 8.57
N LYS A 58 12.92 17.03 9.81
CA LYS A 58 13.99 17.51 10.69
C LYS A 58 14.66 16.40 11.51
N LEU A 59 14.15 15.16 11.47
CA LEU A 59 14.83 14.04 12.13
C LEU A 59 16.17 13.75 11.44
N PRO A 60 17.20 13.29 12.17
CA PRO A 60 18.44 12.86 11.56
C PRO A 60 18.18 11.82 10.47
N SER A 61 18.82 11.98 9.30
CA SER A 61 18.80 10.96 8.26
C SER A 61 19.42 9.69 8.80
N THR A 62 18.65 8.61 8.91
CA THR A 62 19.18 7.31 9.32
C THR A 62 19.31 6.43 8.09
N GLY A 63 20.29 5.52 8.10
CA GLY A 63 20.36 4.42 7.13
C GLY A 63 19.61 3.16 7.59
N ARG A 64 18.74 3.23 8.61
CA ARG A 64 18.12 2.03 9.19
C ARG A 64 16.81 1.65 8.51
N SER A 65 16.46 0.38 8.54
CA SER A 65 15.16 -0.11 8.12
C SER A 65 14.03 0.63 8.82
N LEU A 66 13.04 1.08 8.05
CA LEU A 66 11.74 1.41 8.61
C LEU A 66 10.98 0.12 8.82
N ASP A 67 10.31 0.04 9.96
CA ASP A 67 9.24 -0.92 10.21
C ASP A 67 9.63 -2.41 10.06
N GLN A 68 10.46 -2.89 10.98
CA GLN A 68 10.71 -4.33 11.14
C GLN A 68 9.48 -5.10 11.64
N SER A 69 8.45 -4.41 12.12
CA SER A 69 7.28 -5.02 12.75
C SER A 69 6.21 -5.44 11.72
N THR A 70 6.04 -4.70 10.63
CA THR A 70 4.95 -4.97 9.66
C THR A 70 5.30 -6.07 8.65
N ASN A 71 6.54 -6.56 8.65
CA ASN A 71 7.00 -7.65 7.78
C ASN A 71 7.43 -8.92 8.53
N SER A 72 7.25 -9.00 9.85
CA SER A 72 7.71 -10.12 10.70
C SER A 72 7.13 -11.51 10.35
N LEU A 73 6.17 -11.58 9.43
CA LEU A 73 5.52 -12.83 8.98
C LEU A 73 5.80 -13.16 7.50
N VAL A 74 6.75 -12.48 6.86
CA VAL A 74 7.16 -12.77 5.47
C VAL A 74 8.67 -13.07 5.44
N PRO A 75 9.10 -14.23 4.89
CA PRO A 75 10.52 -14.59 4.87
C PRO A 75 11.37 -13.70 3.94
N PHE A 76 10.74 -12.86 3.12
CA PHE A 76 11.38 -11.99 2.15
C PHE A 76 11.11 -10.53 2.53
N VAL A 77 12.21 -9.77 2.66
CA VAL A 77 12.19 -8.39 3.18
C VAL A 77 12.14 -7.42 1.99
N PRO A 78 11.08 -6.61 1.83
CA PRO A 78 11.01 -5.58 0.80
C PRO A 78 12.21 -4.63 0.89
N LEU A 79 12.68 -4.12 -0.25
CA LEU A 79 13.85 -3.23 -0.34
C LEU A 79 13.76 -2.03 0.61
N PHE A 80 12.57 -1.48 0.82
CA PHE A 80 12.32 -0.34 1.71
C PHE A 80 12.57 -0.65 3.21
N THR A 81 12.59 -1.93 3.57
CA THR A 81 12.77 -2.41 4.95
C THR A 81 14.15 -3.00 5.21
N LEU A 82 15.09 -2.82 4.28
CA LEU A 82 16.51 -3.13 4.48
C LEU A 82 17.27 -1.90 5.02
N ASP A 83 18.30 -2.15 5.81
CA ASP A 83 19.25 -1.11 6.20
C ASP A 83 20.01 -0.61 4.95
N TYR A 84 20.14 0.71 4.82
CA TYR A 84 20.94 1.41 3.82
C TYR A 84 22.43 1.07 3.99
N ASN A 85 22.84 -0.01 3.35
CA ASN A 85 24.19 -0.54 3.32
C ASN A 85 24.57 -0.94 1.87
N THR A 86 25.72 -1.59 1.68
CA THR A 86 26.17 -2.04 0.35
C THR A 86 25.18 -2.99 -0.32
N GLN A 87 24.54 -3.89 0.45
CA GLN A 87 23.55 -4.83 -0.06
C GLN A 87 22.30 -4.09 -0.57
N TRP A 88 21.77 -3.15 0.22
CA TRP A 88 20.66 -2.29 -0.21
C TRP A 88 20.99 -1.55 -1.50
N LYS A 89 22.19 -0.95 -1.60
CA LYS A 89 22.59 -0.18 -2.80
C LYS A 89 22.62 -1.05 -4.05
N ARG A 90 23.14 -2.29 -3.94
CA ARG A 90 23.19 -3.25 -5.06
C ARG A 90 21.79 -3.66 -5.52
N ARG A 91 20.91 -4.05 -4.58
CA ARG A 91 19.52 -4.43 -4.89
C ARG A 91 18.71 -3.25 -5.42
N HIS A 92 18.88 -2.05 -4.85
CA HIS A 92 18.26 -0.82 -5.33
C HIS A 92 18.69 -0.47 -6.76
N ASN A 93 19.98 -0.64 -7.10
CA ASN A 93 20.46 -0.43 -8.45
C ASN A 93 19.77 -1.37 -9.46
N ALA A 94 19.70 -2.67 -9.15
CA ALA A 94 18.96 -3.64 -9.95
C ALA A 94 17.46 -3.29 -10.05
N PHE A 95 16.84 -2.88 -8.94
CA PHE A 95 15.44 -2.42 -8.94
C PHE A 95 15.22 -1.23 -9.87
N VAL A 96 16.07 -0.21 -9.81
CA VAL A 96 15.96 0.98 -10.67
C VAL A 96 16.09 0.60 -12.14
N HIS A 97 16.99 -0.32 -12.48
CA HIS A 97 17.11 -0.87 -13.84
C HIS A 97 15.80 -1.52 -14.31
N ALA A 98 15.24 -2.44 -13.51
CA ALA A 98 13.97 -3.09 -13.82
C ALA A 98 12.83 -2.07 -13.94
N ASN A 99 12.72 -1.13 -13.00
CA ASN A 99 11.71 -0.08 -12.99
C ASN A 99 11.74 0.79 -14.26
N ASN A 100 12.93 1.13 -14.75
CA ASN A 100 13.08 1.92 -16.00
C ASN A 100 12.60 1.12 -17.23
N LYS A 101 12.91 -0.18 -17.30
CA LYS A 101 12.40 -1.04 -18.38
C LYS A 101 10.90 -1.23 -18.31
N ILE A 102 10.35 -1.45 -17.12
CA ILE A 102 8.90 -1.54 -16.91
C ILE A 102 8.21 -0.24 -17.32
N LEU A 103 8.78 0.93 -16.99
CA LEU A 103 8.26 2.22 -17.43
C LEU A 103 8.20 2.37 -18.95
N ALA A 104 9.23 1.91 -19.66
CA ALA A 104 9.22 1.88 -21.13
C ALA A 104 8.09 0.98 -21.65
N ARG A 105 7.99 -0.25 -21.12
CA ARG A 105 6.93 -1.20 -21.47
C ARG A 105 5.53 -0.63 -21.25
N ILE A 106 5.27 0.04 -20.12
CA ILE A 106 3.96 0.67 -19.85
C ILE A 106 3.60 1.69 -20.92
N THR A 107 4.58 2.46 -21.40
CA THR A 107 4.36 3.52 -22.40
C THR A 107 3.96 2.95 -23.77
N GLU A 108 4.46 1.76 -24.10
CA GLU A 108 4.19 1.07 -25.37
C GLU A 108 2.97 0.15 -25.30
N LYS A 109 2.45 -0.11 -24.10
CA LYS A 109 1.42 -1.12 -23.87
C LYS A 109 0.05 -0.60 -24.28
N ASN A 110 -0.55 -1.24 -25.28
CA ASN A 110 -1.98 -1.18 -25.49
C ASN A 110 -2.65 -2.25 -24.62
N MET A 111 -3.61 -1.86 -23.80
CA MET A 111 -4.34 -2.76 -22.92
C MET A 111 -5.81 -2.81 -23.35
N ASN A 112 -6.47 -3.93 -23.07
CA ASN A 112 -7.92 -4.01 -23.06
C ASN A 112 -8.31 -4.66 -21.73
N VAL A 113 -8.50 -3.83 -20.72
CA VAL A 113 -8.82 -4.28 -19.36
C VAL A 113 -10.25 -3.92 -19.05
N THR A 114 -11.05 -4.95 -18.78
CA THR A 114 -12.42 -4.81 -18.30
C THR A 114 -12.55 -5.39 -16.90
N LEU A 115 -13.38 -4.77 -16.07
CA LEU A 115 -13.68 -5.27 -14.74
C LEU A 115 -14.92 -6.17 -14.79
N PRO A 116 -14.94 -7.37 -14.19
CA PRO A 116 -16.11 -8.24 -14.24
C PRO A 116 -17.35 -7.55 -13.65
N GLY A 117 -18.48 -7.58 -14.38
CA GLY A 117 -19.75 -7.08 -13.88
C GLY A 117 -20.24 -7.94 -12.71
N LYS A 118 -20.37 -7.36 -11.52
CA LYS A 118 -20.82 -8.08 -10.31
C LYS A 118 -21.25 -7.14 -9.19
N GLN A 119 -21.98 -7.69 -8.22
CA GLN A 119 -22.19 -7.09 -6.90
C GLN A 119 -21.26 -7.73 -5.86
N GLY A 120 -20.50 -6.93 -5.14
CA GLY A 120 -19.72 -7.39 -3.98
C GLY A 120 -18.27 -6.95 -4.02
N ASN A 121 -17.37 -7.82 -3.55
CA ASN A 121 -15.97 -7.50 -3.39
C ASN A 121 -15.20 -7.54 -4.73
N ILE A 122 -14.83 -6.37 -5.27
CA ILE A 122 -14.03 -6.25 -6.51
C ILE A 122 -12.51 -6.28 -6.29
N PHE A 123 -12.06 -6.25 -5.03
CA PHE A 123 -10.63 -6.13 -4.69
C PHE A 123 -9.78 -7.27 -5.29
N TRP A 124 -10.29 -8.50 -5.23
CA TRP A 124 -9.55 -9.66 -5.72
C TRP A 124 -9.52 -9.75 -7.24
N ASP A 125 -10.54 -9.24 -7.95
CA ASP A 125 -10.48 -9.17 -9.42
C ASP A 125 -9.41 -8.17 -9.86
N LEU A 126 -9.34 -7.01 -9.19
CA LEU A 126 -8.30 -6.02 -9.45
C LEU A 126 -6.91 -6.57 -9.11
N CYS A 127 -6.78 -7.32 -8.00
CA CYS A 127 -5.55 -8.00 -7.64
C CYS A 127 -5.12 -9.03 -8.70
N GLU A 128 -6.06 -9.76 -9.30
CA GLU A 128 -5.78 -10.68 -10.39
C GLU A 128 -5.34 -9.96 -11.67
N ILE A 129 -6.06 -8.90 -12.05
CA ILE A 129 -5.72 -8.05 -13.21
C ILE A 129 -4.31 -7.49 -13.04
N MET A 130 -4.03 -6.88 -11.88
CA MET A 130 -2.72 -6.29 -11.60
C MET A 130 -1.62 -7.34 -11.51
N PHE A 131 -1.92 -8.55 -11.04
CA PHE A 131 -0.97 -9.66 -11.06
C PHE A 131 -0.56 -10.04 -12.48
N LYS A 132 -1.53 -10.26 -13.38
CA LYS A 132 -1.28 -10.60 -14.78
C LYS A 132 -0.44 -9.52 -15.46
N ILE A 133 -0.80 -8.25 -15.23
CA ILE A 133 -0.07 -7.11 -15.75
C ILE A 133 1.34 -7.02 -15.15
N ALA A 134 1.52 -7.22 -13.85
CA ALA A 134 2.84 -7.19 -13.21
C ALA A 134 3.74 -8.29 -13.78
N PHE A 135 3.20 -9.50 -13.96
CA PHE A 135 3.90 -10.61 -14.59
C PHE A 135 4.34 -10.27 -16.02
N GLU A 136 3.41 -9.77 -16.84
CA GLU A 136 3.70 -9.32 -18.21
C GLU A 136 4.76 -8.23 -18.24
N LEU A 137 4.76 -7.29 -17.32
CA LEU A 137 5.77 -6.23 -17.28
C LEU A 137 7.16 -6.75 -16.90
N VAL A 138 7.24 -7.78 -16.06
CA VAL A 138 8.50 -8.37 -15.61
C VAL A 138 9.08 -9.35 -16.64
N PHE A 139 8.23 -10.13 -17.31
CA PHE A 139 8.66 -11.21 -18.22
C PHE A 139 8.32 -10.98 -19.70
N ASP A 140 7.65 -9.88 -20.04
CA ASP A 140 7.21 -9.51 -21.41
C ASP A 140 6.28 -10.53 -22.10
N ARG A 141 5.56 -11.31 -21.31
CA ARG A 141 4.60 -12.29 -21.78
C ARG A 141 3.52 -12.54 -20.73
N PRO A 142 2.32 -12.97 -21.11
CA PRO A 142 1.32 -13.40 -20.14
C PRO A 142 1.84 -14.62 -19.35
N PRO A 143 1.40 -14.79 -18.09
CA PRO A 143 1.68 -16.01 -17.34
C PRO A 143 0.96 -17.19 -17.99
N THR A 144 1.63 -18.35 -18.03
CA THR A 144 0.96 -19.62 -18.31
C THR A 144 -0.01 -19.96 -17.18
N VAL A 145 -0.91 -20.92 -17.42
CA VAL A 145 -1.85 -21.39 -16.40
C VAL A 145 -1.12 -21.92 -15.15
N ASP A 146 -0.02 -22.66 -15.35
CA ASP A 146 0.75 -23.22 -14.24
C ASP A 146 1.49 -22.14 -13.46
N GLU A 147 2.10 -21.17 -14.14
CA GLU A 147 2.73 -20.01 -13.48
C GLU A 147 1.73 -19.19 -12.68
N PHE A 148 0.54 -18.93 -13.25
CA PHE A 148 -0.53 -18.25 -12.54
C PHE A 148 -0.92 -19.03 -11.28
N ASN A 149 -1.14 -20.34 -11.39
CA ASN A 149 -1.56 -21.20 -10.27
C ASN A 149 -0.48 -21.36 -9.19
N ASP A 150 0.80 -21.26 -9.52
CA ASP A 150 1.89 -21.33 -8.57
C ASP A 150 2.15 -20.00 -7.85
N ILE A 151 2.04 -18.89 -8.57
CA ILE A 151 2.47 -17.56 -8.09
C ILE A 151 1.31 -16.78 -7.46
N TYR A 152 0.17 -16.65 -8.15
CA TYR A 152 -0.92 -15.77 -7.72
C TYR A 152 -1.48 -16.12 -6.33
N PRO A 153 -1.71 -17.40 -5.96
CA PRO A 153 -2.17 -17.74 -4.62
C PRO A 153 -1.21 -17.29 -3.51
N GLY A 154 0.10 -17.33 -3.75
CA GLY A 154 1.12 -16.82 -2.84
C GLY A 154 1.01 -15.30 -2.66
N VAL A 155 0.84 -14.55 -3.76
CA VAL A 155 0.60 -13.09 -3.73
C VAL A 155 -0.66 -12.75 -2.93
N VAL A 156 -1.74 -13.51 -3.14
CA VAL A 156 -3.00 -13.35 -2.39
C VAL A 156 -2.79 -13.61 -0.89
N ASP A 157 -2.01 -14.62 -0.51
CA ASP A 157 -1.69 -14.90 0.89
C ASP A 157 -0.87 -13.79 1.54
N VAL A 158 0.17 -13.32 0.86
CA VAL A 158 0.96 -12.16 1.31
C VAL A 158 0.05 -10.96 1.53
N ASN A 159 -0.84 -10.67 0.58
CA ASN A 159 -1.81 -9.58 0.70
C ASN A 159 -2.79 -9.79 1.88
N LYS A 160 -3.30 -11.00 2.08
CA LYS A 160 -4.18 -11.33 3.22
C LYS A 160 -3.49 -11.10 4.56
N VAL A 161 -2.21 -11.45 4.69
CA VAL A 161 -1.45 -11.20 5.92
C VAL A 161 -1.14 -9.71 6.11
N ILE A 162 -0.73 -9.00 5.06
CA ILE A 162 -0.46 -7.55 5.11
C ILE A 162 -1.73 -6.78 5.47
N LYS A 163 -2.87 -7.12 4.85
CA LYS A 163 -4.18 -6.48 5.04
C LYS A 163 -4.96 -7.01 6.23
N ARG A 164 -4.40 -7.97 6.97
CA ARG A 164 -4.96 -8.50 8.23
C ARG A 164 -6.31 -9.19 8.03
N PHE A 165 -6.42 -9.91 6.92
CA PHE A 165 -7.48 -10.89 6.67
C PHE A 165 -7.16 -12.28 7.20
N SER A 166 -5.87 -12.56 7.44
CA SER A 166 -5.36 -13.79 8.04
C SER A 166 -4.37 -13.43 9.15
N TRP A 167 -4.33 -14.25 10.20
CA TRP A 167 -3.30 -14.17 11.24
C TRP A 167 -1.99 -14.81 10.75
N THR A 168 -2.06 -16.00 10.16
CA THR A 168 -0.87 -16.77 9.79
C THR A 168 -0.66 -16.82 8.28
N ALA A 169 0.61 -16.92 7.90
CA ALA A 169 1.03 -17.16 6.52
C ALA A 169 0.78 -18.62 6.15
N ASN A 170 0.29 -18.87 4.93
CA ASN A 170 0.26 -20.20 4.36
C ASN A 170 1.61 -20.49 3.68
N LEU A 171 2.51 -21.14 4.42
CA LEU A 171 3.87 -21.41 3.95
C LEU A 171 3.93 -22.28 2.68
N PRO A 172 3.12 -23.36 2.53
CA PRO A 172 3.12 -24.15 1.30
C PRO A 172 2.85 -23.36 0.02
N ILE A 173 1.86 -22.45 0.02
CA ILE A 173 1.54 -21.67 -1.19
C ILE A 173 2.57 -20.56 -1.46
N ARG A 174 3.20 -20.02 -0.42
CA ARG A 174 4.32 -19.11 -0.58
C ARG A 174 5.56 -19.81 -1.13
N GLN A 175 5.83 -21.03 -0.67
CA GLN A 175 6.94 -21.82 -1.20
C GLN A 175 6.78 -22.03 -2.71
N LYS A 176 5.58 -22.41 -3.18
CA LYS A 176 5.28 -22.53 -4.62
C LYS A 176 5.55 -21.24 -5.40
N LEU A 177 5.11 -20.09 -4.87
CA LEU A 177 5.40 -18.78 -5.43
C LEU A 177 6.91 -18.59 -5.64
N TYR A 178 7.72 -18.76 -4.59
CA TYR A 178 9.16 -18.49 -4.68
C TYR A 178 9.91 -19.54 -5.50
N ASP A 179 9.53 -20.82 -5.44
CA ASP A 179 10.11 -21.88 -6.27
C ASP A 179 9.86 -21.62 -7.76
N ARG A 180 8.66 -21.14 -8.11
CA ARG A 180 8.35 -20.76 -9.49
C ARG A 180 9.14 -19.54 -9.93
N ILE A 181 9.29 -18.52 -9.08
CA ILE A 181 10.16 -17.37 -9.38
C ILE A 181 11.62 -17.79 -9.57
N ILE A 182 12.14 -18.70 -8.75
CA ILE A 182 13.50 -19.26 -8.93
C ILE A 182 13.64 -19.96 -10.27
N THR A 183 12.62 -20.71 -10.69
CA THR A 183 12.60 -21.40 -11.99
C THR A 183 12.65 -20.39 -13.13
N LEU A 184 11.77 -19.39 -13.12
CA LEU A 184 11.70 -18.33 -14.14
C LEU A 184 13.01 -17.53 -14.25
N MET A 185 13.67 -17.22 -13.14
CA MET A 185 14.96 -16.51 -13.16
C MET A 185 16.11 -17.31 -13.76
N LYS A 186 15.99 -18.65 -13.80
CA LYS A 186 17.00 -19.53 -14.41
C LYS A 186 16.76 -19.77 -15.90
N GLU A 187 15.55 -19.48 -16.38
CA GLU A 187 15.27 -19.44 -17.81
C GLU A 187 16.14 -18.34 -18.42
N SER A 188 16.88 -18.65 -19.48
CA SER A 188 17.69 -17.67 -20.19
C SER A 188 16.81 -16.82 -21.12
N ASP A 189 15.76 -16.22 -20.54
CA ASP A 189 14.78 -15.42 -21.26
C ASP A 189 15.31 -13.99 -21.42
N THR A 190 15.57 -13.60 -22.67
CA THR A 190 16.04 -12.25 -23.02
C THR A 190 15.02 -11.16 -22.71
N ASN A 191 13.75 -11.55 -22.53
CA ASN A 191 12.65 -10.64 -22.24
C ASN A 191 12.46 -10.38 -20.73
N PHE A 192 13.15 -11.11 -19.86
CA PHE A 192 13.14 -10.81 -18.43
C PHE A 192 13.79 -9.45 -18.15
N VAL A 193 13.13 -8.59 -17.37
CA VAL A 193 13.57 -7.19 -17.11
C VAL A 193 14.97 -7.05 -16.54
N LEU A 194 15.53 -8.10 -15.92
CA LEU A 194 16.88 -8.08 -15.34
C LEU A 194 17.89 -8.92 -16.11
N HIS A 195 17.53 -9.47 -17.28
CA HIS A 195 18.39 -10.37 -18.07
C HIS A 195 19.76 -9.74 -18.41
N ASP A 196 19.79 -8.45 -18.74
CA ASP A 196 21.00 -7.70 -19.15
C ASP A 196 21.65 -6.90 -18.01
N HIS A 197 21.13 -7.00 -16.78
CA HIS A 197 21.66 -6.24 -15.66
C HIS A 197 22.90 -6.91 -15.05
N LYS A 198 24.08 -6.32 -15.26
CA LYS A 198 25.37 -6.88 -14.82
C LYS A 198 25.46 -7.19 -13.32
N GLY A 199 24.84 -6.36 -12.47
CA GLY A 199 24.90 -6.54 -11.01
C GLY A 199 23.84 -7.51 -10.45
N PHE A 200 22.89 -7.98 -11.26
CA PHE A 200 21.81 -8.86 -10.78
C PHE A 200 22.32 -10.29 -10.49
N PRO A 201 23.16 -10.90 -11.35
CA PRO A 201 23.80 -12.19 -11.06
C PRO A 201 24.64 -12.19 -9.76
N GLU A 202 25.20 -11.04 -9.38
CA GLU A 202 26.04 -10.87 -8.18
C GLU A 202 25.25 -10.77 -6.86
N LEU A 203 23.93 -10.62 -6.93
CA LEU A 203 23.08 -10.62 -5.75
C LEU A 203 23.00 -12.01 -5.13
N SER A 204 22.76 -12.07 -3.82
CA SER A 204 22.42 -13.33 -3.15
C SER A 204 21.13 -13.91 -3.72
N ASP A 205 20.95 -15.23 -3.67
CA ASP A 205 19.71 -15.86 -4.16
C ASP A 205 18.47 -15.31 -3.43
N LEU A 206 18.59 -15.05 -2.12
CA LEU A 206 17.55 -14.41 -1.35
C LEU A 206 17.20 -13.01 -1.88
N ASP A 207 18.20 -12.20 -2.21
CA ASP A 207 17.98 -10.85 -2.75
C ASP A 207 17.38 -10.89 -4.16
N LYS A 208 17.79 -11.85 -5.00
CA LYS A 208 17.21 -12.04 -6.34
C LYS A 208 15.73 -12.39 -6.26
N VAL A 209 15.38 -13.39 -5.45
CA VAL A 209 13.99 -13.81 -5.24
C VAL A 209 13.18 -12.69 -4.59
N SER A 210 13.73 -11.98 -3.59
CA SER A 210 13.03 -10.85 -2.96
C SER A 210 12.78 -9.71 -3.95
N LEU A 211 13.75 -9.40 -4.82
CA LEU A 211 13.61 -8.36 -5.82
C LEU A 211 12.50 -8.69 -6.82
N VAL A 212 12.50 -9.90 -7.38
CA VAL A 212 11.50 -10.29 -8.38
C VAL A 212 10.14 -10.56 -7.75
N GLY A 213 10.10 -11.37 -6.69
CA GLY A 213 8.87 -11.80 -6.03
C GLY A 213 8.20 -10.69 -5.21
N GLU A 214 8.94 -10.01 -4.34
CA GLU A 214 8.37 -9.00 -3.43
C GLU A 214 8.32 -7.60 -4.06
N ASP A 215 9.46 -7.08 -4.51
CA ASP A 215 9.54 -5.68 -4.92
C ASP A 215 8.84 -5.41 -6.27
N LEU A 216 8.90 -6.37 -7.19
CA LEU A 216 8.29 -6.23 -8.52
C LEU A 216 6.88 -6.85 -8.55
N ILE A 217 6.76 -8.18 -8.47
CA ILE A 217 5.47 -8.85 -8.67
C ILE A 217 4.45 -8.50 -7.56
N THR A 218 4.81 -8.77 -6.30
CA THR A 218 3.87 -8.63 -5.18
C THR A 218 3.51 -7.18 -4.91
N THR A 219 4.50 -6.29 -4.86
CA THR A 219 4.26 -4.86 -4.56
C THR A 219 3.41 -4.19 -5.64
N ILE A 220 3.68 -4.43 -6.94
CA ILE A 220 2.83 -3.92 -8.03
C ILE A 220 1.42 -4.47 -7.87
N SER A 221 1.28 -5.79 -7.72
CA SER A 221 -0.03 -6.46 -7.62
C SER A 221 -0.87 -5.92 -6.46
N ILE A 222 -0.29 -5.71 -5.28
CA ILE A 222 -1.02 -5.29 -4.09
C ILE A 222 -1.28 -3.78 -4.09
N GLN A 223 -0.23 -2.97 -4.17
CA GLN A 223 -0.34 -1.52 -3.95
C GLN A 223 -1.11 -0.85 -5.09
N CYS A 224 -0.91 -1.27 -6.34
CA CYS A 224 -1.66 -0.71 -7.46
C CYS A 224 -3.14 -1.12 -7.42
N SER A 225 -3.45 -2.34 -6.95
CA SER A 225 -4.84 -2.77 -6.74
C SER A 225 -5.55 -1.97 -5.66
N ASP A 226 -4.87 -1.66 -4.55
CA ASP A 226 -5.43 -0.79 -3.52
C ASP A 226 -5.74 0.60 -4.08
N LEU A 227 -4.80 1.20 -4.81
CA LEU A 227 -5.00 2.52 -5.41
C LEU A 227 -6.16 2.49 -6.40
N LEU A 228 -6.21 1.50 -7.31
CA LEU A 228 -7.32 1.31 -8.24
C LEU A 228 -8.67 1.19 -7.53
N CYS A 229 -8.74 0.42 -6.45
CA CYS A 229 -9.96 0.33 -5.65
C CYS A 229 -10.39 1.70 -5.12
N HIS A 230 -9.48 2.50 -4.57
CA HIS A 230 -9.83 3.82 -4.07
C HIS A 230 -10.28 4.77 -5.19
N LEU A 231 -9.60 4.77 -6.34
CA LEU A 231 -9.98 5.58 -7.49
C LEU A 231 -11.38 5.21 -8.00
N LEU A 232 -11.65 3.91 -8.18
CA LEU A 232 -12.94 3.40 -8.64
C LEU A 232 -14.09 3.69 -7.67
N LEU A 233 -13.83 3.72 -6.37
CA LEU A 233 -14.83 4.08 -5.37
C LEU A 233 -15.16 5.58 -5.34
N LEU A 234 -14.18 6.44 -5.67
CA LEU A 234 -14.36 7.89 -5.74
C LEU A 234 -14.97 8.34 -7.06
N TYR A 235 -14.69 7.61 -8.14
CA TYR A 235 -15.07 7.96 -9.50
C TYR A 235 -16.56 8.35 -9.66
N PRO A 236 -17.56 7.60 -9.15
CA PRO A 236 -18.97 7.94 -9.34
C PRO A 236 -19.39 9.27 -8.73
N LYS A 237 -18.70 9.69 -7.65
CA LYS A 237 -18.97 10.95 -6.96
C LYS A 237 -18.22 12.14 -7.54
N TYR A 238 -17.05 11.88 -8.14
CA TYR A 238 -16.11 12.92 -8.60
C TYR A 238 -15.76 12.79 -10.08
N HIS A 239 -16.66 12.22 -10.88
CA HIS A 239 -16.45 11.87 -12.29
C HIS A 239 -15.82 13.00 -13.11
N ASP A 240 -16.31 14.25 -12.95
CA ASP A 240 -15.81 15.39 -13.71
C ASP A 240 -14.37 15.77 -13.31
N ALA A 241 -14.01 15.63 -12.04
CA ALA A 241 -12.64 15.86 -11.58
C ALA A 241 -11.67 14.81 -12.13
N PHE A 242 -12.10 13.54 -12.19
CA PHE A 242 -11.33 12.46 -12.81
C PHE A 242 -11.10 12.69 -14.31
N LYS A 243 -12.09 13.23 -15.02
CA LYS A 243 -11.96 13.62 -16.43
C LYS A 243 -11.06 14.84 -16.62
N ALA A 244 -11.10 15.79 -15.70
CA ALA A 244 -10.32 17.02 -15.79
C ALA A 244 -8.83 16.78 -15.53
N ASN A 245 -8.48 16.09 -14.45
CA ASN A 245 -7.09 15.82 -14.09
C ASN A 245 -6.94 14.57 -13.20
N LEU A 246 -6.63 13.44 -13.84
CA LEU A 246 -6.44 12.15 -13.15
C LEU A 246 -5.22 12.15 -12.20
N ASP A 247 -4.15 12.88 -12.52
CA ASP A 247 -2.96 12.95 -11.65
C ASP A 247 -3.28 13.62 -10.31
N ASN A 248 -4.06 14.70 -10.35
CA ASN A 248 -4.54 15.36 -9.14
C ASN A 248 -5.46 14.44 -8.33
N CYS A 249 -6.35 13.69 -8.99
CA CYS A 249 -7.21 12.72 -8.32
C CYS A 249 -6.41 11.59 -7.66
N ILE A 250 -5.32 11.11 -8.29
CA ILE A 250 -4.42 10.11 -7.72
C ILE A 250 -3.72 10.66 -6.48
N ASN A 251 -3.13 11.86 -6.57
CA ASN A 251 -2.43 12.47 -5.44
C ASN A 251 -3.38 12.71 -4.26
N GLU A 252 -4.59 13.21 -4.52
CA GLU A 252 -5.59 13.44 -3.48
C GLU A 252 -6.11 12.12 -2.87
N THR A 253 -6.25 11.09 -3.69
CA THR A 253 -6.61 9.74 -3.22
C THR A 253 -5.55 9.21 -2.27
N LEU A 254 -4.27 9.29 -2.65
CA LEU A 254 -3.16 8.84 -1.80
C LEU A 254 -3.00 9.69 -0.55
N ARG A 255 -3.38 10.97 -0.58
CA ARG A 255 -3.37 11.85 0.59
C ARG A 255 -4.40 11.39 1.62
N LEU A 256 -5.63 11.15 1.19
CA LEU A 256 -6.72 10.71 2.08
C LEU A 256 -6.59 9.25 2.51
N TYR A 257 -6.16 8.40 1.60
CA TYR A 257 -6.09 6.95 1.73
C TYR A 257 -4.67 6.45 1.43
N PRO A 258 -3.68 6.78 2.29
CA PRO A 258 -2.31 6.32 2.09
C PRO A 258 -2.26 4.79 2.09
N LEU A 259 -1.47 4.18 1.21
CA LEU A 259 -1.47 2.71 1.10
C LEU A 259 -0.73 2.01 2.25
N SER A 260 0.02 2.76 3.06
CA SER A 260 0.71 2.34 4.30
C SER A 260 0.14 3.06 5.54
N ASP A 261 0.17 2.44 6.74
CA ASP A 261 -0.50 3.00 7.94
C ASP A 261 0.43 3.88 8.75
N LEU A 262 1.53 3.24 9.14
CA LEU A 262 2.45 3.65 10.15
C LEU A 262 3.84 3.47 9.57
N TRP A 263 4.74 4.36 9.98
CA TRP A 263 6.16 4.10 9.93
C TRP A 263 6.70 4.09 11.34
N ILE A 264 7.53 3.08 11.61
CA ILE A 264 8.11 2.85 12.93
C ILE A 264 9.62 2.77 12.75
N MET A 265 10.35 3.54 13.56
CA MET A 265 11.79 3.46 13.69
C MET A 265 12.11 2.95 15.09
N GLN A 266 12.89 1.87 15.16
CA GLN A 266 13.35 1.33 16.43
C GLN A 266 14.39 2.24 17.09
N PRO A 267 14.50 2.25 18.43
CA PRO A 267 15.55 2.99 19.11
C PRO A 267 16.93 2.46 18.71
N PHE A 268 17.92 3.34 18.61
CA PHE A 268 19.29 2.97 18.25
C PHE A 268 20.31 3.80 19.01
N LYS A 269 21.25 3.13 19.69
CA LYS A 269 22.25 3.77 20.56
C LYS A 269 21.56 4.74 21.54
N GLN A 270 21.81 6.04 21.41
CA GLN A 270 21.27 7.10 22.26
C GLN A 270 20.02 7.76 21.66
N GLU A 271 19.61 7.38 20.45
CA GLU A 271 18.43 7.90 19.78
C GLU A 271 17.17 7.11 20.17
N ARG A 272 16.13 7.82 20.59
CA ARG A 272 14.81 7.22 20.81
C ARG A 272 14.20 6.83 19.46
N GLY A 273 13.53 5.67 19.47
CA GLY A 273 12.68 5.27 18.36
C GLY A 273 11.51 6.24 18.19
N TRP A 274 10.84 6.14 17.05
CA TRP A 274 9.66 6.95 16.78
C TRP A 274 8.62 6.19 15.98
N ILE A 275 7.39 6.66 16.04
CA ILE A 275 6.25 6.19 15.27
C ILE A 275 5.57 7.39 14.62
N THR A 276 5.03 7.22 13.42
CA THR A 276 4.20 8.23 12.78
C THR A 276 3.11 7.57 11.95
N SER A 277 1.99 8.27 11.76
CA SER A 277 0.90 7.82 10.90
C SER A 277 0.92 8.56 9.58
N LEU A 278 0.87 7.82 8.47
CA LEU A 278 0.70 8.44 7.15
C LEU A 278 -0.65 9.13 6.99
N VAL A 279 -1.70 8.64 7.65
CA VAL A 279 -3.00 9.32 7.68
C VAL A 279 -2.86 10.70 8.32
N GLN A 280 -2.10 10.80 9.41
CA GLN A 280 -1.85 12.08 10.07
C GLN A 280 -0.92 12.98 9.23
N LEU A 281 0.21 12.46 8.74
CA LEU A 281 1.20 13.25 8.00
C LEU A 281 0.65 13.83 6.70
N ASN A 282 -0.19 13.09 5.98
CA ASN A 282 -0.82 13.56 4.75
C ASN A 282 -2.01 14.52 4.98
N ARG A 283 -2.48 14.66 6.21
CA ARG A 283 -3.63 15.50 6.55
C ARG A 283 -3.22 16.75 7.31
N ASN A 284 -2.16 16.68 8.11
CA ASN A 284 -1.68 17.83 8.85
C ASN A 284 -1.15 18.92 7.89
N GLY A 285 -1.53 20.17 8.12
CA GLY A 285 -1.15 21.32 7.28
C GLY A 285 -2.06 21.58 6.08
N TRP A 286 -3.03 20.71 5.78
CA TRP A 286 -4.00 20.93 4.70
C TRP A 286 -5.29 21.57 5.23
N SER A 287 -5.89 22.48 4.43
CA SER A 287 -7.27 22.94 4.64
C SER A 287 -8.25 21.82 4.32
N ASP A 288 -9.32 21.71 5.11
CA ASP A 288 -10.33 20.65 5.02
C ASP A 288 -9.71 19.26 4.79
N PRO A 289 -8.88 18.79 5.74
CA PRO A 289 -7.96 17.69 5.51
C PRO A 289 -8.65 16.33 5.33
N ASP A 290 -9.93 16.22 5.68
CA ASP A 290 -10.75 15.02 5.53
C ASP A 290 -11.58 15.01 4.23
N THR A 291 -11.53 16.09 3.43
CA THR A 291 -12.31 16.24 2.18
C THR A 291 -11.46 15.93 0.95
N PHE A 292 -12.05 15.21 -0.01
CA PHE A 292 -11.44 14.97 -1.34
C PHE A 292 -11.60 16.20 -2.22
N LEU A 293 -10.52 16.96 -2.41
CA LEU A 293 -10.45 18.18 -3.21
C LEU A 293 -9.22 18.11 -4.14
N PRO A 294 -9.32 17.49 -5.34
CA PRO A 294 -8.17 17.29 -6.23
C PRO A 294 -7.58 18.61 -6.78
N GLU A 295 -8.37 19.68 -6.88
CA GLU A 295 -7.92 21.00 -7.32
C GLU A 295 -6.84 21.62 -6.43
N ARG A 296 -6.67 21.13 -5.19
CA ARG A 296 -5.59 21.61 -4.29
C ARG A 296 -4.19 21.33 -4.83
N TRP A 297 -4.07 20.41 -5.78
CA TRP A 297 -2.81 20.03 -6.44
C TRP A 297 -2.46 20.93 -7.63
N ASP A 298 -3.33 21.85 -8.03
CA ASP A 298 -3.02 22.86 -9.06
C ASP A 298 -2.05 23.93 -8.55
N SER A 299 -2.03 24.16 -7.24
CA SER A 299 -1.04 24.99 -6.57
C SER A 299 0.26 24.23 -6.39
N LYS A 300 1.41 24.90 -6.56
CA LYS A 300 2.71 24.35 -6.15
C LYS A 300 2.97 24.51 -4.65
N GLU A 301 2.20 25.37 -3.98
CA GLU A 301 2.31 25.66 -2.56
C GLU A 301 1.35 24.76 -1.78
N HIS A 302 1.82 23.56 -1.46
CA HIS A 302 1.09 22.63 -0.62
C HIS A 302 2.04 21.79 0.25
N PRO A 303 1.59 21.22 1.38
CA PRO A 303 2.38 20.26 2.13
C PRO A 303 2.81 19.07 1.26
N PRO A 304 3.97 18.44 1.51
CA PRO A 304 4.43 17.30 0.72
C PRO A 304 3.53 16.07 0.92
N LEU A 305 3.32 15.30 -0.16
CA LEU A 305 2.66 14.00 -0.11
C LEU A 305 3.61 12.93 0.44
N MET A 306 3.29 12.40 1.63
CA MET A 306 4.12 11.42 2.32
C MET A 306 3.81 9.97 1.92
N SER A 307 2.75 9.72 1.15
CA SER A 307 2.39 8.38 0.68
C SER A 307 3.48 7.69 -0.15
N TRP A 308 4.39 8.47 -0.72
CA TRP A 308 5.53 7.95 -1.50
C TRP A 308 6.82 7.82 -0.71
N GLY A 309 6.82 7.97 0.63
CA GLY A 309 8.07 7.94 1.40
C GLY A 309 8.77 9.29 1.48
N PHE A 310 9.93 9.31 2.13
CA PHE A 310 10.77 10.49 2.34
C PHE A 310 12.26 10.12 2.35
N ASP A 311 13.12 11.11 2.14
CA ASP A 311 14.59 10.95 2.14
C ASP A 311 15.05 9.83 1.18
N VAL A 312 16.14 9.11 1.49
CA VAL A 312 16.64 7.94 0.77
C VAL A 312 15.64 6.77 0.67
N ARG A 313 14.51 6.87 1.37
CA ARG A 313 13.44 5.86 1.37
C ARG A 313 12.26 6.27 0.52
N ARG A 314 12.33 7.40 -0.19
CA ARG A 314 11.30 7.75 -1.17
C ARG A 314 11.17 6.61 -2.18
N CYS A 315 9.93 6.21 -2.46
CA CYS A 315 9.60 5.13 -3.37
C CYS A 315 10.17 5.42 -4.76
N PRO A 316 11.15 4.63 -5.25
CA PRO A 316 11.70 4.82 -6.59
C PRO A 316 10.71 4.47 -7.71
N ALA A 317 9.64 3.74 -7.37
CA ALA A 317 8.61 3.27 -8.28
C ALA A 317 7.40 4.23 -8.41
N GLN A 318 7.45 5.45 -7.87
CA GLN A 318 6.32 6.40 -7.91
C GLN A 318 5.76 6.55 -9.33
N LYS A 319 6.61 6.90 -10.30
CA LYS A 319 6.19 7.12 -11.69
C LYS A 319 5.64 5.84 -12.34
N MET A 320 6.23 4.69 -12.03
CA MET A 320 5.79 3.40 -12.56
C MET A 320 4.38 3.07 -12.04
N ALA A 321 4.19 3.16 -10.72
CA ALA A 321 2.92 2.90 -10.07
C ALA A 321 1.81 3.85 -10.54
N THR A 322 2.09 5.16 -10.67
CA THR A 322 1.11 6.10 -11.20
C THR A 322 0.74 5.80 -12.64
N ASN A 323 1.73 5.57 -13.52
CA ASN A 323 1.46 5.36 -14.94
C ASN A 323 0.64 4.10 -15.18
N ILE A 324 0.97 3.00 -14.49
CA ILE A 324 0.22 1.75 -14.69
C ILE A 324 -1.19 1.83 -14.13
N VAL A 325 -1.36 2.46 -12.97
CA VAL A 325 -2.70 2.64 -12.38
C VAL A 325 -3.55 3.53 -13.27
N LYS A 326 -3.00 4.61 -13.84
CA LYS A 326 -3.71 5.46 -14.80
C LYS A 326 -4.18 4.65 -16.00
N LEU A 327 -3.25 3.93 -16.63
CA LEU A 327 -3.54 3.13 -17.81
C LEU A 327 -4.66 2.12 -17.54
N VAL A 328 -4.58 1.36 -16.44
CA VAL A 328 -5.60 0.38 -16.07
C VAL A 328 -6.92 1.04 -15.72
N PHE A 329 -6.90 2.12 -14.94
CA PHE A 329 -8.09 2.86 -14.54
C PHE A 329 -8.84 3.40 -15.76
N GLU A 330 -8.14 4.10 -16.66
CA GLU A 330 -8.70 4.67 -17.89
C GLU A 330 -9.28 3.59 -18.80
N ASN A 331 -8.63 2.44 -18.93
CA ASN A 331 -9.17 1.31 -19.68
C ASN A 331 -10.51 0.82 -19.11
N ILE A 332 -10.59 0.67 -17.79
CA ILE A 332 -11.82 0.24 -17.11
C ILE A 332 -12.93 1.28 -17.31
N ILE A 333 -12.67 2.55 -16.97
CA ILE A 333 -13.72 3.58 -16.97
C ILE A 333 -14.16 4.02 -18.38
N ASN A 334 -13.31 3.82 -19.39
CA ASN A 334 -13.65 4.11 -20.78
C ASN A 334 -14.25 2.90 -21.51
N THR A 335 -14.38 1.74 -20.85
CA THR A 335 -15.13 0.62 -21.41
C THR A 335 -16.58 1.04 -21.65
N GLU A 336 -17.12 0.75 -22.83
CA GLU A 336 -18.45 1.22 -23.24
C GLU A 336 -19.53 0.83 -22.21
N GLY A 337 -20.31 1.83 -21.80
CA GLY A 337 -21.40 1.66 -20.84
C GLY A 337 -20.95 1.34 -19.41
N PHE A 338 -19.65 1.40 -19.07
CA PHE A 338 -19.18 1.12 -17.72
C PHE A 338 -19.83 2.04 -16.69
N TRP A 339 -20.30 1.43 -15.59
CA TRP A 339 -20.68 2.14 -14.38
C TRP A 339 -20.28 1.34 -13.15
N ILE A 340 -20.05 2.07 -12.05
CA ILE A 340 -19.74 1.49 -10.74
C ILE A 340 -20.49 2.25 -9.65
N GLN A 341 -20.96 1.53 -8.64
CA GLN A 341 -21.64 2.09 -7.49
C GLN A 341 -21.13 1.44 -6.20
N PRO A 342 -20.42 2.19 -5.33
CA PRO A 342 -20.08 1.73 -3.99
C PRO A 342 -21.34 1.36 -3.20
N ALA A 343 -21.24 0.34 -2.34
CA ALA A 343 -22.34 0.00 -1.45
C ALA A 343 -22.66 1.17 -0.51
N LEU A 344 -23.95 1.45 -0.28
CA LEU A 344 -24.40 2.57 0.56
C LEU A 344 -23.87 2.49 2.00
N ASN A 345 -23.71 1.28 2.53
CA ASN A 345 -23.19 1.03 3.87
C ASN A 345 -21.67 0.77 3.90
N PHE A 346 -20.96 0.97 2.79
CA PHE A 346 -19.50 0.88 2.72
C PHE A 346 -18.85 2.09 3.40
N ASP A 347 -17.93 1.81 4.33
CA ASP A 347 -17.11 2.84 4.95
C ASP A 347 -15.79 2.91 4.19
N HIS A 348 -15.62 3.95 3.35
CA HIS A 348 -14.42 4.15 2.55
C HIS A 348 -13.28 4.60 3.47
N GLY A 349 -12.64 3.60 4.07
CA GLY A 349 -11.41 3.75 4.83
C GLY A 349 -10.16 3.49 3.99
N ARG A 350 -9.00 3.68 4.62
CA ARG A 350 -7.68 3.42 4.04
C ARG A 350 -7.48 1.94 3.67
N SER A 351 -7.92 1.04 4.53
CA SER A 351 -7.89 -0.39 4.23
C SER A 351 -9.25 -0.83 3.73
N PHE A 352 -9.26 -1.94 2.99
CA PHE A 352 -10.46 -2.64 2.53
C PHE A 352 -10.78 -3.82 3.44
N PRO A 353 -11.12 -3.63 4.73
CA PRO A 353 -11.32 -4.75 5.66
C PRO A 353 -12.47 -5.68 5.29
N PHE A 354 -13.35 -5.22 4.41
CA PHE A 354 -14.49 -5.97 3.90
C PHE A 354 -14.31 -6.28 2.42
N GLY A 355 -13.10 -6.12 1.88
CA GLY A 355 -12.90 -5.97 0.46
C GLY A 355 -13.38 -4.61 -0.07
N CYS A 356 -13.29 -4.41 -1.37
CA CYS A 356 -13.79 -3.24 -2.08
C CYS A 356 -15.23 -3.54 -2.52
N GLN A 357 -16.22 -3.10 -1.73
CA GLN A 357 -17.63 -3.48 -1.94
C GLN A 357 -18.30 -2.51 -2.93
N ALA A 358 -18.49 -2.97 -4.17
CA ALA A 358 -19.08 -2.20 -5.25
C ALA A 358 -20.02 -3.07 -6.12
N TRP A 359 -20.93 -2.40 -6.80
CA TRP A 359 -21.69 -2.95 -7.91
C TRP A 359 -21.11 -2.39 -9.21
N VAL A 360 -20.53 -3.26 -10.01
CA VAL A 360 -19.98 -2.95 -11.34
C VAL A 360 -20.92 -3.49 -12.40
N GLY A 361 -21.19 -2.70 -13.44
CA GLY A 361 -21.96 -3.14 -14.59
C GLY A 361 -21.66 -2.36 -15.86
N TYR A 362 -22.35 -2.74 -16.92
CA TYR A 362 -22.23 -2.18 -18.26
C TYR A 362 -23.62 -1.87 -18.83
N GLY A 363 -23.75 -0.76 -19.54
CA GLY A 363 -25.01 -0.27 -20.09
C GLY A 363 -25.80 0.58 -19.09
N GLN A 364 -27.12 0.38 -19.02
CA GLN A 364 -27.98 1.16 -18.14
C GLN A 364 -27.77 0.76 -16.67
N GLN A 365 -27.46 1.74 -15.81
CA GLN A 365 -27.37 1.53 -14.37
C GLN A 365 -28.78 1.24 -13.80
N PRO A 366 -28.96 0.16 -13.00
CA PRO A 366 -30.22 -0.13 -12.35
C PRO A 366 -30.63 0.97 -11.36
N ASP A 367 -31.92 1.32 -11.31
CA ASP A 367 -32.45 2.37 -10.44
C ASP A 367 -32.17 2.14 -8.95
N ASN A 368 -32.09 0.86 -8.54
CA ASN A 368 -31.82 0.48 -7.16
C ASN A 368 -30.33 0.46 -6.79
N ALA A 369 -29.41 0.71 -7.73
CA ALA A 369 -27.97 0.63 -7.49
C ALA A 369 -27.51 1.53 -6.35
N ALA A 370 -28.01 2.77 -6.29
CA ALA A 370 -27.67 3.73 -5.22
C ALA A 370 -28.11 3.28 -3.81
N THR A 371 -29.06 2.34 -3.73
CA THR A 371 -29.58 1.82 -2.45
C THR A 371 -28.99 0.48 -2.04
N TRP A 372 -28.14 -0.11 -2.88
CA TRP A 372 -27.54 -1.41 -2.62
C TRP A 372 -26.65 -1.37 -1.38
N LYS A 373 -26.81 -2.37 -0.52
CA LYS A 373 -26.02 -2.60 0.70
C LYS A 373 -25.42 -3.98 0.63
N PHE A 374 -24.17 -4.11 1.05
CA PHE A 374 -23.54 -5.43 1.18
C PHE A 374 -23.88 -6.05 2.54
N ASN A 375 -24.04 -7.38 2.53
CA ASN A 375 -24.34 -8.18 3.71
C ASN A 375 -23.10 -8.40 4.59
N HIS A 376 -23.28 -8.83 5.83
CA HIS A 376 -22.21 -9.25 6.76
C HIS A 376 -21.22 -8.17 7.22
N LYS A 377 -21.54 -6.88 7.06
CA LYS A 377 -20.69 -5.76 7.55
C LYS A 377 -20.17 -5.98 8.97
N PHE A 378 -21.04 -6.36 9.92
CA PHE A 378 -20.65 -6.59 11.31
C PHE A 378 -19.67 -7.76 11.46
N LYS A 379 -19.95 -8.91 10.83
CA LYS A 379 -19.06 -10.09 10.87
C LYS A 379 -17.67 -9.75 10.35
N MET A 380 -17.60 -9.00 9.25
CA MET A 380 -16.32 -8.62 8.66
C MET A 380 -15.61 -7.53 9.49
N GLN A 381 -16.34 -6.58 10.10
CA GLN A 381 -15.82 -5.62 11.08
C GLN A 381 -15.19 -6.32 12.29
N PHE A 382 -15.90 -7.31 12.84
CA PHE A 382 -15.43 -8.10 13.96
C PHE A 382 -14.17 -8.90 13.59
N ASN A 383 -14.17 -9.62 12.46
CA ASN A 383 -13.00 -10.37 12.00
C ASN A 383 -11.77 -9.48 11.85
N ARG A 384 -11.93 -8.33 11.20
CA ARG A 384 -10.85 -7.35 11.04
C ARG A 384 -10.38 -6.83 12.40
N TRP A 385 -11.28 -6.48 13.30
CA TRP A 385 -10.93 -6.05 14.65
C TRP A 385 -10.10 -7.13 15.37
N VAL A 386 -10.51 -8.39 15.32
CA VAL A 386 -9.75 -9.52 15.90
C VAL A 386 -8.34 -9.62 15.31
N PHE A 387 -8.19 -9.65 13.99
CA PHE A 387 -6.88 -9.77 13.34
C PHE A 387 -5.99 -8.53 13.55
N ASP A 388 -6.58 -7.33 13.61
CA ASP A 388 -5.87 -6.10 13.98
C ASP A 388 -5.26 -6.21 15.39
N ARG A 389 -5.93 -6.89 16.35
CA ARG A 389 -5.42 -7.07 17.73
C ARG A 389 -4.38 -8.14 17.88
N LEU A 390 -4.62 -9.32 17.30
CA LEU A 390 -3.67 -10.43 17.35
C LEU A 390 -2.28 -9.97 16.91
N ARG A 391 -2.23 -9.15 15.87
CA ARG A 391 -1.00 -8.57 15.38
C ARG A 391 -0.34 -7.55 16.31
N MET A 392 -1.11 -6.70 17.00
CA MET A 392 -0.53 -5.76 17.96
C MET A 392 0.13 -6.48 19.14
N PHE A 393 -0.40 -7.64 19.52
CA PHE A 393 0.26 -8.53 20.48
C PHE A 393 1.54 -9.15 19.88
N ASP A 394 1.48 -9.70 18.66
CA ASP A 394 2.64 -10.29 17.98
C ASP A 394 3.79 -9.30 17.75
N GLN A 395 3.48 -8.00 17.62
CA GLN A 395 4.47 -6.94 17.43
C GLN A 395 5.04 -6.39 18.75
N ASN A 396 4.64 -6.94 19.91
CA ASN A 396 4.96 -6.40 21.25
C ASN A 396 4.62 -4.91 21.39
N GLU A 397 3.63 -4.41 20.66
CA GLU A 397 3.21 -3.01 20.71
C GLU A 397 2.22 -2.76 21.87
N LEU A 398 1.61 -3.81 22.42
CA LEU A 398 0.67 -3.77 23.56
C LEU A 398 1.24 -4.31 24.87
N VAL A 399 2.54 -4.67 24.91
CA VAL A 399 3.21 -5.26 26.08
C VAL A 399 4.13 -4.26 26.75
#